data_AF-A0A380WC76-F1
#
_entry.id   AF-A0A380WC76-F1
#
_cell.length_a   1.000
_cell.length_b   1.000
_cell.length_c   1.000
_cell.angle_alpha   90.00
_cell.angle_beta   90.00
_cell.angle_gamma   90.00
#
_symmetry.space_group_name_H-M   'P 1'
#
loop_
_entity.id
_entity.type
_entity.pdbx_description
1 polymer ?
#
loop_
_entity_poly.entity_id
_entity_poly.type
_entity_poly.pdbx_seq_one_letter_code
_entity_poly.pdbx_strand_id
1 'polypeptide(L)'
;MRPDKSKAILLVASFAWHGMPVDVAVPAGAAIKEKALAWLQHFYAEQKRLLIFKIDEEWYAFGPPAFQHDIRSRLQRGETLWNN
;
A
#
# COMPACT_ATOMS: atom_id res chain seq x y z
N MET A 1 15.14 5.13 8.79
CA MET A 1 13.87 5.40 9.52
C MET A 1 13.70 4.33 10.59
N ARG A 2 13.26 4.67 11.82
CA ARG A 2 13.06 3.71 12.91
C ARG A 2 11.59 3.23 12.89
N PRO A 3 11.29 1.91 12.80
CA PRO A 3 9.92 1.40 12.57
C PRO A 3 8.87 1.89 13.57
N ASP A 4 9.27 2.07 14.84
CA ASP A 4 8.46 2.55 15.97
C ASP A 4 7.90 3.97 15.78
N LYS A 5 8.48 4.77 14.86
CA LYS A 5 8.07 6.16 14.61
C LYS A 5 7.16 6.34 13.38
N SER A 6 6.97 5.29 12.59
CA SER A 6 6.25 5.35 11.31
C SER A 6 4.73 5.50 11.47
N LYS A 7 4.18 5.04 12.60
CA LYS A 7 2.73 4.91 12.81
C LYS A 7 2.05 4.14 11.67
N ALA A 8 2.73 3.13 11.14
CA ALA A 8 2.20 2.22 10.13
C ALA A 8 2.44 0.76 10.53
N ILE A 9 1.47 -0.12 10.25
CA ILE A 9 1.64 -1.57 10.21
C ILE A 9 1.82 -1.94 8.75
N LEU A 10 2.83 -2.77 8.47
CA LEU A 10 3.09 -3.31 7.14
C LEU A 10 2.72 -4.79 7.10
N LEU A 11 1.79 -5.14 6.23
CA LEU A 11 1.40 -6.52 5.92
C LEU A 11 2.12 -6.93 4.64
N VAL A 12 3.22 -7.67 4.80
CA VAL A 12 4.06 -8.09 3.68
C VAL A 12 3.43 -9.26 2.91
N ALA A 13 3.54 -9.21 1.59
CA ALA A 13 3.02 -10.21 0.65
C ALA A 13 1.56 -10.61 0.94
N SER A 14 0.70 -9.61 1.15
CA SER A 14 -0.71 -9.82 1.51
C SER A 14 -1.48 -10.54 0.40
N PHE A 15 -1.13 -10.29 -0.86
CA PHE A 15 -1.63 -11.03 -2.02
C PHE A 15 -0.68 -10.86 -3.22
N ALA A 16 -1.00 -11.45 -4.36
CA ALA A 16 -0.23 -11.30 -5.60
C ALA A 16 -1.06 -10.64 -6.72
N TRP A 17 -0.43 -9.74 -7.46
CA TRP A 17 -0.95 -9.12 -8.68
C TRP A 17 -0.11 -9.53 -9.87
N HIS A 18 -0.67 -10.32 -10.79
CA HIS A 18 0.06 -10.94 -11.90
C HIS A 18 1.38 -11.63 -11.47
N GLY A 19 1.36 -12.31 -10.31
CA GLY A 19 2.53 -12.99 -9.74
C GLY A 19 3.51 -12.09 -8.98
N MET A 20 3.30 -10.77 -8.95
CA MET A 20 4.08 -9.84 -8.13
C MET A 20 3.46 -9.69 -6.74
N PRO A 21 4.24 -9.81 -5.65
CA PRO A 21 3.72 -9.63 -4.31
C PRO A 21 3.30 -8.19 -4.07
N VAL A 22 2.12 -8.02 -3.46
CA VAL A 22 1.58 -6.73 -3.02
C VAL A 22 1.66 -6.65 -1.51
N ASP A 23 2.33 -5.63 -1.02
CA ASP A 23 2.33 -5.30 0.40
C ASP A 23 1.25 -4.28 0.71
N VAL A 24 0.77 -4.28 1.96
CA VAL A 24 -0.27 -3.35 2.42
C VAL A 24 0.23 -2.57 3.63
N ALA A 25 0.16 -1.24 3.58
CA ALA A 25 0.46 -0.37 4.71
C ALA A 25 -0.83 0.26 5.27
N VAL A 26 -1.08 0.04 6.56
CA VAL A 26 -2.23 0.61 7.27
C VAL A 26 -1.77 1.48 8.44
N PRO A 27 -2.52 2.53 8.82
CA PRO A 27 -2.15 3.36 9.96
C PRO A 27 -2.15 2.56 11.28
N ALA A 28 -1.11 2.76 12.08
CA ALA A 28 -0.99 2.27 13.45
C ALA A 28 -1.35 3.42 14.41
N GLY A 29 -2.62 3.81 14.42
CA GLY A 29 -3.15 5.01 15.10
C GLY A 29 -3.97 5.86 14.14
N ALA A 30 -3.88 7.19 14.26
CA ALA A 30 -4.69 8.11 13.48
C ALA A 30 -4.37 8.10 11.97
N ALA A 31 -3.09 8.19 11.60
CA ALA A 31 -2.65 8.24 10.21
C ALA A 31 -1.18 7.81 10.08
N ILE A 32 -0.81 7.36 8.88
CA ILE A 32 0.59 7.21 8.48
C ILE A 32 1.16 8.62 8.31
N LYS A 33 2.30 8.91 8.93
CA LYS A 33 2.94 10.22 8.77
C LYS A 33 3.40 10.40 7.33
N GLU A 34 3.19 11.59 6.76
CA GLU A 34 3.59 11.92 5.39
C GLU A 34 5.05 11.56 5.07
N LYS A 35 5.99 11.92 5.97
CA LYS A 35 7.41 11.55 5.80
C LYS A 35 7.65 10.04 5.80
N ALA A 36 6.87 9.28 6.56
CA ALA A 36 6.96 7.82 6.57
C ALA A 36 6.38 7.22 5.29
N LEU A 37 5.27 7.76 4.79
CA LEU A 37 4.68 7.36 3.52
C LEU A 37 5.60 7.67 2.33
N ALA A 38 6.19 8.87 2.28
CA ALA A 38 7.14 9.24 1.24
C ALA A 38 8.38 8.32 1.25
N TRP A 39 8.88 8.00 2.44
CA TRP A 39 9.97 7.02 2.58
C TRP A 39 9.55 5.63 2.08
N LEU A 40 8.33 5.16 2.41
CA LEU A 40 7.80 3.89 1.91
C LEU A 40 7.74 3.90 0.39
N GLN A 41 7.14 4.91 -0.23
CA GLN A 41 7.05 5.00 -1.69
C GLN A 41 8.44 4.96 -2.36
N HIS A 42 9.42 5.67 -1.80
CA HIS A 42 10.80 5.61 -2.29
C HIS A 42 11.38 4.19 -2.19
N PHE A 43 11.26 3.56 -1.02
CA PHE A 43 11.74 2.19 -0.80
C PHE A 43 11.09 1.21 -1.78
N TYR A 44 9.78 1.28 -1.99
CA TYR A 44 9.06 0.39 -2.92
C TYR A 44 9.44 0.63 -4.38
N ALA A 45 9.72 1.88 -4.77
CA ALA A 45 10.23 2.20 -6.09
C ALA A 45 11.61 1.56 -6.32
N GLU A 46 12.52 1.67 -5.36
CA GLU A 46 13.85 1.06 -5.43
C GLU A 46 13.79 -0.47 -5.48
N GLN A 47 12.92 -1.08 -4.66
CA GLN A 47 12.75 -2.53 -4.59
C GLN A 47 11.90 -3.10 -5.73
N LYS A 48 11.31 -2.26 -6.59
CA LYS A 48 10.36 -2.66 -7.65
C LYS A 48 9.22 -3.52 -7.11
N ARG A 49 8.70 -3.15 -5.93
CA ARG A 49 7.58 -3.83 -5.26
C ARG A 49 6.29 -3.04 -5.39
N LEU A 50 5.17 -3.73 -5.23
CA LEU A 50 3.84 -3.13 -5.26
C LEU A 50 3.38 -2.83 -3.83
N LEU A 51 2.79 -1.66 -3.64
CA LEU A 51 2.27 -1.21 -2.35
C LEU A 51 0.83 -0.74 -2.50
N ILE A 52 -0.02 -1.17 -1.58
CA ILE A 52 -1.30 -0.55 -1.30
C ILE A 52 -1.21 0.11 0.06
N PHE A 53 -1.77 1.30 0.22
CA PHE A 53 -1.77 2.00 1.50
C PHE A 53 -3.06 2.75 1.73
N LYS A 54 -3.38 2.96 3.00
CA LYS A 54 -4.55 3.74 3.42
C LYS A 54 -4.13 5.15 3.87
N ILE A 55 -4.81 6.17 3.36
CA ILE A 55 -4.80 7.53 3.91
C ILE A 55 -6.22 7.83 4.37
N ASP A 56 -6.39 8.14 5.65
CA ASP A 56 -7.70 8.30 6.27
C ASP A 56 -8.61 7.08 6.00
N GLU A 57 -9.71 7.27 5.28
CA GLU A 57 -10.65 6.21 4.88
C GLU A 57 -10.47 5.71 3.44
N GLU A 58 -9.49 6.25 2.72
CA GLU A 58 -9.29 5.96 1.29
C GLU A 58 -8.07 5.08 1.02
N TRP A 59 -8.21 4.23 0.01
CA TRP A 59 -7.18 3.28 -0.42
C TRP A 59 -6.47 3.75 -1.68
N TYR A 60 -5.15 3.60 -1.67
CA TYR A 60 -4.27 4.05 -2.73
C TYR A 60 -3.31 2.94 -3.13
N ALA A 61 -2.92 2.94 -4.40
CA ALA A 61 -1.97 1.98 -4.97
C ALA A 61 -0.71 2.73 -5.44
N PHE A 62 0.45 2.13 -5.20
CA PHE A 62 1.75 2.60 -5.66
C PHE A 62 2.47 1.48 -6.39
N GLY A 63 2.95 1.80 -7.59
CA GLY A 63 3.53 0.84 -8.54
C GLY A 63 3.31 1.29 -9.99
N PRO A 64 3.46 0.40 -10.97
CA PRO A 64 3.23 0.70 -12.38
C PRO A 64 1.81 1.25 -12.65
N PRO A 65 1.61 2.10 -13.67
CA PRO A 65 0.29 2.67 -13.97
C PRO A 65 -0.82 1.64 -14.15
N ALA A 66 -0.51 0.48 -14.74
CA ALA A 66 -1.46 -0.62 -14.91
C ALA A 66 -1.97 -1.17 -13.57
N PHE A 67 -1.08 -1.33 -12.59
CA PHE A 67 -1.44 -1.75 -11.24
C PHE A 67 -2.32 -0.70 -10.57
N GLN A 68 -1.96 0.58 -10.65
CA GLN A 68 -2.76 1.65 -10.05
C GLN A 68 -4.18 1.72 -10.64
N HIS A 69 -4.30 1.55 -11.96
CA HIS A 69 -5.59 1.55 -12.64
C HIS A 69 -6.46 0.35 -12.22
N ASP A 70 -5.89 -0.84 -12.17
CA ASP A 70 -6.60 -2.05 -11.77
C ASP A 70 -7.13 -1.95 -10.34
N ILE A 71 -6.29 -1.60 -9.37
CA ILE A 71 -6.70 -1.43 -7.97
C ILE A 71 -7.78 -0.35 -7.82
N ARG A 72 -7.63 0.79 -8.52
CA ARG A 72 -8.67 1.83 -8.54
C ARG A 72 -10.00 1.30 -9.07
N SER A 73 -9.96 0.52 -10.15
CA SER A 73 -11.16 -0.07 -10.75
C SER A 73 -11.84 -1.05 -9.79
N ARG A 74 -11.07 -1.89 -9.08
CA ARG A 74 -11.58 -2.80 -8.05
C ARG A 74 -12.24 -2.05 -6.89
N LEU A 75 -11.60 -0.99 -6.39
CA LEU A 75 -12.15 -0.14 -5.33
C LEU A 75 -13.47 0.52 -5.74
N GLN A 76 -13.56 1.02 -6.97
CA GLN A 76 -14.80 1.62 -7.49
C GLN A 76 -15.96 0.63 -7.60
N ARG A 77 -15.65 -0.67 -7.80
CA ARG A 77 -16.65 -1.74 -7.81
C ARG A 77 -17.03 -2.22 -6.40
N GLY A 78 -16.45 -1.64 -5.35
CA GLY A 78 -16.69 -2.06 -3.97
C GLY A 78 -16.07 -3.43 -3.64
N GLU A 79 -15.12 -3.90 -4.44
CA GLU A 79 -14.42 -5.14 -4.15
C GLU A 79 -13.52 -4.97 -2.93
N THR A 80 -13.54 -5.96 -2.04
CA THR A 80 -12.52 -6.05 -1.00
C THR A 80 -11.19 -6.43 -1.66
N LEU A 81 -10.19 -5.58 -1.54
CA LEU A 81 -8.88 -5.80 -2.16
C LEU A 81 -8.13 -6.99 -1.54
N TRP A 82 -8.49 -7.36 -0.31
CA TRP A 82 -7.98 -8.49 0.44
C TRP A 82 -9.17 -9.30 0.97
N ASN A 83 -9.34 -10.53 0.50
CA ASN A 83 -10.14 -11.53 1.20
C ASN A 83 -9.38 -12.85 1.09
N ASN A 84 -9.26 -13.53 2.23
CA ASN A 84 -8.61 -14.82 2.38
C ASN A 84 -9.46 -15.92 1.76
#